data_AF-A0A252BPZ9-F1
#
_entry.id   AF-A0A252BPZ9-F1
#
_cell.length_a   1.000
_cell.length_b   1.000
_cell.length_c   1.000
_cell.angle_alpha   90.00
_cell.angle_beta   90.00
_cell.angle_gamma   90.00
#
_symmetry.space_group_name_H-M   'P 1'
#
loop_
_entity.id
_entity.type
_entity.pdbx_description
1 polymer ?
#
loop_
_entity_poly.entity_id
_entity_poly.type
_entity_poly.pdbx_seq_one_letter_code
_entity_poly.pdbx_strand_id
1 'polypeptide(L)'
;MACTTLFAAHATPAFAAECGNSPAHEAFDVAGLKSELMVTALSCKSQDRYNAFVAKFRPSLLDAEKRLDGYFRTTYGRRAQAAHDDYITQLADVQSLGGLKSGTVFCEQRTAMFDEIDALETGSDLAHYAEAKDVAQPASYESCAAPATVDRRPRHGTTKSTTTRRTHRA
;
A
#
# COMPACT_ATOMS: atom_id res chain seq x y z
N MET A 1 -52.50 -15.30 -16.17
CA MET A 1 -52.12 -13.87 -16.14
C MET A 1 -50.74 -13.79 -15.51
N ALA A 2 -49.69 -13.83 -16.33
CA ALA A 2 -48.29 -13.89 -15.90
C ALA A 2 -47.65 -12.53 -16.15
N CYS A 3 -47.01 -11.95 -15.13
CA CYS A 3 -46.28 -10.68 -15.23
C CYS A 3 -44.81 -10.95 -14.89
N THR A 4 -44.01 -11.19 -15.91
CA THR A 4 -42.55 -11.38 -15.82
C THR A 4 -41.90 -9.99 -15.84
N THR A 5 -41.32 -9.57 -14.71
CA THR A 5 -40.51 -8.35 -14.61
C THR A 5 -39.07 -8.66 -14.99
N LEU A 6 -38.62 -8.12 -16.13
CA LEU A 6 -37.22 -8.13 -16.56
C LEU A 6 -36.41 -7.14 -15.73
N PHE A 7 -35.51 -7.63 -14.88
CA PHE A 7 -34.45 -6.81 -14.27
C PHE A 7 -33.31 -6.64 -15.29
N ALA A 8 -33.20 -5.45 -15.88
CA ALA A 8 -32.05 -5.09 -16.71
C ALA A 8 -30.87 -4.69 -15.79
N ALA A 9 -29.93 -5.62 -15.60
CA ALA A 9 -28.65 -5.32 -14.95
C ALA A 9 -27.82 -4.41 -15.85
N HIS A 10 -27.68 -3.14 -15.48
CA HIS A 10 -26.81 -2.19 -16.16
C HIS A 10 -25.38 -2.47 -15.70
N ALA A 11 -24.60 -3.17 -16.52
CA ALA A 11 -23.17 -3.28 -16.31
C ALA A 11 -22.54 -1.92 -16.60
N THR A 12 -22.24 -1.14 -15.56
CA THR A 12 -21.37 0.02 -15.68
C THR A 12 -19.98 -0.46 -16.11
N PRO A 13 -19.40 0.06 -17.20
CA PRO A 13 -18.03 -0.26 -17.55
C PRO A 13 -17.12 0.26 -16.43
N ALA A 14 -16.56 -0.66 -15.65
CA ALA A 14 -15.44 -0.34 -14.78
C ALA A 14 -14.23 -0.16 -15.70
N PHE A 15 -13.83 1.09 -15.95
CA PHE A 15 -12.52 1.36 -16.51
C PHE A 15 -11.48 0.96 -15.46
N ALA A 16 -10.95 -0.25 -15.58
CA ALA A 16 -9.69 -0.61 -14.96
C ALA A 16 -8.61 0.20 -15.71
N ALA A 17 -8.34 1.42 -15.26
CA ALA A 17 -7.12 2.10 -15.66
C ALA A 17 -5.97 1.31 -15.03
N GLU A 18 -5.13 0.63 -15.80
CA GLU A 18 -3.92 0.00 -15.27
C GLU A 18 -3.04 1.08 -14.63
N CYS A 19 -2.63 0.89 -13.37
CA CYS A 19 -1.88 1.89 -12.59
C CYS A 19 -0.46 1.96 -13.10
N GLY A 20 -0.03 0.91 -13.82
CA GLY A 20 1.10 0.90 -14.75
C GLY A 20 1.14 2.11 -15.70
N ASN A 21 -0.03 2.62 -16.11
CA ASN A 21 -0.15 3.75 -17.04
C ASN A 21 -0.54 5.06 -16.34
N SER A 22 -0.56 5.10 -15.00
CA SER A 22 -0.87 6.32 -14.25
C SER A 22 0.25 7.35 -14.42
N PRO A 23 -0.06 8.66 -14.54
CA PRO A 23 0.95 9.72 -14.44
C PRO A 23 1.74 9.69 -13.13
N ALA A 24 1.25 8.96 -12.11
CA ALA A 24 1.93 8.75 -10.84
C ALA A 24 2.72 7.43 -10.76
N HIS A 25 2.88 6.66 -11.86
CA HIS A 25 3.60 5.38 -11.89
C HIS A 25 4.97 5.46 -11.20
N GLU A 26 5.79 6.42 -11.65
CA GLU A 26 7.11 6.72 -11.08
C GLU A 26 7.06 6.96 -9.56
N ALA A 27 6.00 7.60 -9.07
CA ALA A 27 5.84 7.87 -7.64
C ALA A 27 5.49 6.60 -6.84
N PHE A 28 4.71 5.68 -7.43
CA PHE A 28 4.44 4.37 -6.84
C PHE A 28 5.71 3.52 -6.77
N ASP A 29 6.54 3.53 -7.82
CA ASP A 29 7.81 2.79 -7.84
C ASP A 29 8.78 3.32 -6.78
N VAL A 30 8.95 4.64 -6.71
CA VAL A 30 9.82 5.28 -5.71
C VAL A 30 9.30 5.05 -4.28
N ALA A 31 7.98 5.09 -4.06
CA ALA A 31 7.38 4.76 -2.77
C ALA A 31 7.61 3.28 -2.40
N GLY A 32 7.42 2.39 -3.38
CA GLY A 32 7.73 0.96 -3.31
C GLY A 32 9.15 0.71 -2.84
N LEU A 33 10.11 1.28 -3.56
CA LEU A 33 11.54 1.16 -3.27
C LEU A 33 11.89 1.68 -1.87
N LYS A 34 11.38 2.87 -1.50
CA LYS A 34 11.61 3.44 -0.15
C LYS A 34 11.11 2.50 0.94
N SER A 35 9.93 1.92 0.78
CA SER A 35 9.38 0.95 1.73
C SER A 35 10.23 -0.32 1.80
N GLU A 36 10.67 -0.86 0.66
CA GLU A 36 11.50 -2.07 0.63
C GLU A 36 12.86 -1.85 1.32
N LEU A 37 13.48 -0.69 1.10
CA LEU A 37 14.73 -0.33 1.77
C LEU A 37 14.52 -0.13 3.27
N MET A 38 13.38 0.40 3.71
CA MET A 38 13.05 0.49 5.13
C MET A 38 12.92 -0.90 5.75
N VAL A 39 12.14 -1.80 5.13
CA VAL A 39 11.98 -3.18 5.62
C VAL A 39 13.34 -3.88 5.66
N THR A 40 14.14 -3.75 4.60
CA THR A 40 15.51 -4.28 4.52
C THR A 40 16.37 -3.74 5.66
N ALA A 41 16.33 -2.43 5.91
CA ALA A 41 17.10 -1.81 6.98
C ALA A 41 16.70 -2.33 8.36
N LEU A 42 15.40 -2.53 8.61
CA LEU A 42 14.90 -3.08 9.87
C LEU A 42 15.32 -4.54 10.06
N SER A 43 15.16 -5.37 9.03
CA SER A 43 15.51 -6.79 9.09
C SER A 43 17.02 -7.03 9.18
N CYS A 44 17.81 -6.23 8.46
CA CYS A 44 19.26 -6.44 8.28
C CYS A 44 20.12 -5.47 9.10
N LYS A 45 19.53 -4.74 10.05
CA LYS A 45 20.22 -3.75 10.92
C LYS A 45 21.04 -2.72 10.13
N SER A 46 20.48 -2.23 9.03
CA SER A 46 21.12 -1.29 8.10
C SER A 46 20.45 0.09 8.11
N GLN A 47 19.92 0.53 9.27
CA GLN A 47 19.18 1.78 9.42
C GLN A 47 20.00 3.00 9.00
N ASP A 48 21.31 3.01 9.25
CA ASP A 48 22.18 4.12 8.85
C ASP A 48 22.25 4.28 7.33
N ARG A 49 22.27 3.18 6.57
CA ARG A 49 22.25 3.19 5.09
C ARG A 49 20.92 3.71 4.56
N TYR A 50 19.81 3.32 5.19
CA TYR A 50 18.50 3.88 4.87
C TYR A 50 18.43 5.38 5.15
N ASN A 51 18.95 5.84 6.29
CA ASN A 51 18.98 7.26 6.63
C ASN A 51 19.84 8.07 5.64
N ALA A 52 20.97 7.52 5.19
CA ALA A 52 21.79 8.13 4.16
C ALA A 52 21.05 8.25 2.82
N PHE A 53 20.37 7.18 2.40
CA PHE A 53 19.48 7.19 1.23
C PHE A 53 18.40 8.28 1.33
N VAL A 54 17.67 8.34 2.46
CA VAL A 54 16.62 9.35 2.68
C VAL A 54 17.19 10.76 2.68
N ALA A 55 18.36 10.97 3.28
CA ALA A 55 19.02 12.28 3.29
C ALA A 55 19.40 12.73 1.88
N LYS A 56 20.02 11.84 1.09
CA LYS A 56 20.48 12.12 -0.28
C LYS A 56 19.33 12.43 -1.23
N PHE A 57 18.30 11.59 -1.23
CA PHE A 57 17.18 11.70 -2.16
C PHE A 57 15.95 12.42 -1.58
N ARG A 58 16.08 13.10 -0.44
CA ARG A 58 14.97 13.78 0.24
C ARG A 58 14.08 14.61 -0.71
N PRO A 59 14.63 15.44 -1.62
CA PRO A 59 13.81 16.23 -2.54
C PRO A 59 12.95 15.35 -3.44
N SER A 60 13.55 14.31 -4.03
CA SER A 60 12.87 13.35 -4.91
C SER A 60 11.81 12.54 -4.18
N LEU A 61 12.11 12.07 -2.96
CA LEU A 61 11.15 11.35 -2.13
C LEU A 61 9.94 12.20 -1.76
N LEU A 62 10.14 13.49 -1.48
CA LEU A 62 9.04 14.41 -1.20
C LEU A 62 8.23 14.76 -2.44
N ASP A 63 8.85 14.80 -3.62
CA ASP A 63 8.13 15.02 -4.88
C ASP A 63 7.26 13.81 -5.24
N ALA A 64 7.82 12.60 -5.14
CA ALA A 64 7.08 11.35 -5.31
C ALA A 64 5.88 11.28 -4.35
N GLU A 65 6.10 11.57 -3.05
CA GLU A 65 5.04 11.63 -2.06
C GLU A 65 3.91 12.57 -2.49
N LYS A 66 4.22 13.80 -2.95
CA LYS A 66 3.20 14.77 -3.40
C LYS A 66 2.42 14.27 -4.61
N ARG A 67 3.09 13.63 -5.58
CA ARG A 67 2.43 13.06 -6.77
C ARG A 67 1.50 11.92 -6.38
N LEU A 68 1.93 11.05 -5.47
CA LEU A 68 1.13 9.96 -4.92
C LEU A 68 -0.11 10.49 -4.20
N ASP A 69 0.08 11.50 -3.35
CA ASP A 69 -0.98 12.24 -2.66
C ASP A 69 -1.98 12.87 -3.66
N GLY A 70 -1.49 13.44 -4.75
CA GLY A 70 -2.29 13.98 -5.85
C GLY A 70 -3.12 12.90 -6.53
N TYR A 71 -2.51 11.75 -6.83
CA TYR A 71 -3.21 10.59 -7.36
C TYR A 71 -4.34 10.14 -6.43
N PHE A 72 -4.06 9.91 -5.14
CA PHE A 72 -5.09 9.47 -4.21
C PHE A 72 -6.22 10.50 -4.06
N ARG A 73 -5.90 11.80 -4.05
CA ARG A 73 -6.90 12.88 -4.03
C ARG A 73 -7.80 12.88 -5.26
N THR A 74 -7.22 12.74 -6.45
CA THR A 74 -7.98 12.73 -7.71
C THR A 74 -8.82 11.47 -7.87
N THR A 75 -8.29 10.31 -7.52
CA THR A 75 -8.96 9.01 -7.70
C THR A 75 -9.98 8.70 -6.61
N TYR A 76 -9.69 9.03 -5.34
CA TYR A 76 -10.51 8.61 -4.19
C TYR A 76 -11.23 9.76 -3.47
N GLY A 77 -10.95 11.01 -3.84
CA GLY A 77 -11.61 12.20 -3.30
C GLY A 77 -11.56 12.25 -1.77
N ARG A 78 -12.73 12.21 -1.12
CA ARG A 78 -12.85 12.28 0.35
C ARG A 78 -12.16 11.11 1.07
N ARG A 79 -11.92 9.99 0.39
CA ARG A 79 -11.28 8.79 0.95
C ARG A 79 -9.78 8.74 0.68
N ALA A 80 -9.20 9.77 0.06
CA ALA A 80 -7.81 9.79 -0.38
C ALA A 80 -6.81 9.38 0.69
N GLN A 81 -6.88 9.99 1.88
CA GLN A 81 -5.95 9.68 2.97
C GLN A 81 -6.10 8.24 3.44
N ALA A 82 -7.32 7.77 3.67
CA ALA A 82 -7.56 6.38 4.07
C ALA A 82 -7.06 5.38 3.00
N ALA A 83 -7.28 5.67 1.71
CA ALA A 83 -6.78 4.82 0.63
C ALA A 83 -5.25 4.84 0.52
N HIS A 84 -4.63 6.00 0.78
CA HIS A 84 -3.18 6.13 0.80
C HIS A 84 -2.57 5.36 1.98
N ASP A 85 -3.11 5.50 3.19
CA ASP A 85 -2.68 4.76 4.39
C ASP A 85 -2.84 3.24 4.19
N ASP A 86 -3.96 2.81 3.61
CA ASP A 86 -4.21 1.41 3.27
C ASP A 86 -3.18 0.89 2.25
N TYR A 87 -2.80 1.70 1.27
CA TYR A 87 -1.75 1.38 0.30
C TYR A 87 -0.38 1.20 0.97
N ILE A 88 0.05 2.17 1.80
CA ILE A 88 1.34 2.09 2.51
C ILE A 88 1.40 0.87 3.44
N THR A 89 0.28 0.57 4.11
CA THR A 89 0.18 -0.61 4.98
C THR A 89 0.34 -1.90 4.18
N GLN A 90 -0.40 -2.05 3.08
CA GLN A 90 -0.30 -3.24 2.22
C GLN A 90 1.09 -3.40 1.61
N LEU A 91 1.75 -2.29 1.26
CA LEU A 91 3.10 -2.29 0.71
C LEU A 91 4.10 -2.88 1.72
N ALA A 92 4.05 -2.40 2.97
CA ALA A 92 4.88 -2.92 4.05
C ALA A 92 4.62 -4.40 4.32
N ASP A 93 3.35 -4.84 4.28
CA ASP A 93 2.98 -6.24 4.48
C ASP A 93 3.53 -7.17 3.39
N VAL A 94 3.31 -6.83 2.12
CA VAL A 94 3.79 -7.63 0.97
C VAL A 94 5.31 -7.75 0.99
N GLN A 95 6.01 -6.65 1.26
CA GLN A 95 7.47 -6.63 1.30
C GLN A 95 8.04 -7.38 2.52
N SER A 96 7.39 -7.26 3.68
CA SER A 96 7.77 -8.02 4.88
C SER A 96 7.57 -9.53 4.67
N LEU A 97 6.46 -9.94 4.04
CA LEU A 97 6.22 -11.33 3.67
C LEU A 97 7.25 -11.86 2.67
N GLY A 98 7.67 -11.04 1.71
CA GLY A 98 8.76 -11.36 0.79
C GLY A 98 10.09 -11.61 1.53
N GLY A 99 10.41 -10.76 2.50
CA GLY A 99 11.59 -10.93 3.35
C GLY A 99 11.54 -12.19 4.22
N LEU A 100 10.39 -12.48 4.84
CA LEU A 100 10.20 -13.70 5.63
C LEU A 100 10.34 -14.97 4.80
N LYS A 101 9.80 -15.00 3.56
CA LYS A 101 9.94 -16.14 2.65
C LYS A 101 11.39 -16.41 2.24
N SER A 102 12.20 -15.35 2.17
CA SER A 102 13.60 -15.42 1.71
C SER A 102 14.57 -15.81 2.84
N GLY A 103 14.15 -15.73 4.11
CA GLY A 103 14.95 -16.16 5.26
C GLY A 103 16.30 -15.44 5.36
N THR A 104 17.38 -16.17 5.61
CA THR A 104 18.73 -15.60 5.76
C THR A 104 19.27 -14.99 4.47
N VAL A 105 18.81 -15.48 3.31
CA VAL A 105 19.24 -15.01 1.98
C VAL A 105 18.71 -13.59 1.70
N PHE A 106 17.66 -13.15 2.39
CA PHE A 106 17.08 -11.82 2.24
C PHE A 106 18.13 -10.71 2.38
N CYS A 107 18.92 -10.75 3.46
CA CYS A 107 19.91 -9.71 3.72
C CYS A 107 21.09 -9.78 2.74
N GLU A 108 21.52 -10.97 2.35
CA GLU A 108 22.59 -11.16 1.36
C GLU A 108 22.20 -10.53 0.00
N GLN A 109 20.94 -10.68 -0.41
CA GLN A 109 20.47 -10.16 -1.70
C GLN A 109 20.08 -8.69 -1.64
N ARG A 110 19.39 -8.25 -0.58
CA ARG A 110 18.77 -6.92 -0.54
C ARG A 110 19.68 -5.82 -0.01
N THR A 111 20.69 -6.16 0.80
CA THR A 111 21.62 -5.13 1.29
C THR A 111 22.52 -4.54 0.20
N ALA A 112 22.76 -5.28 -0.89
CA ALA A 112 23.50 -4.78 -2.05
C ALA A 112 22.78 -3.61 -2.76
N MET A 113 21.44 -3.52 -2.64
CA MET A 113 20.66 -2.44 -3.24
C MET A 113 21.07 -1.06 -2.69
N PHE A 114 21.54 -0.99 -1.44
CA PHE A 114 22.02 0.26 -0.88
C PHE A 114 23.33 0.73 -1.55
N ASP A 115 24.21 -0.18 -1.99
CA ASP A 115 25.44 0.18 -2.71
C ASP A 115 25.10 0.69 -4.12
N GLU A 116 24.15 0.04 -4.78
CA GLU A 116 23.65 0.47 -6.09
C GLU A 116 23.00 1.87 -6.01
N ILE A 117 22.20 2.13 -4.97
CA ILE A 117 21.54 3.42 -4.77
C ILE A 117 22.53 4.52 -4.38
N ASP A 118 23.57 4.18 -3.62
CA ASP A 118 24.60 5.16 -3.26
C ASP A 118 25.40 5.63 -4.50
N ALA A 119 25.45 4.82 -5.56
CA ALA A 119 26.04 5.22 -6.83
C ALA A 119 25.16 6.15 -7.69
N LEU A 120 23.85 6.26 -7.40
CA LEU A 120 22.94 7.11 -8.17
C LEU A 120 23.14 8.59 -7.81
N GLU A 121 22.99 9.51 -8.76
CA GLU A 121 23.25 10.93 -8.50
C GLU A 121 21.97 11.77 -8.47
N THR A 122 20.97 11.40 -9.27
CA THR A 122 19.79 12.23 -9.49
C THR A 122 18.49 11.53 -9.10
N GLY A 123 17.42 12.31 -8.93
CA GLY A 123 16.07 11.77 -8.74
C GLY A 123 15.59 10.95 -9.93
N SER A 124 16.02 11.28 -11.15
CA SER A 124 15.70 10.52 -12.36
C SER A 124 16.35 9.14 -12.33
N ASP A 125 17.61 9.05 -11.88
CA ASP A 125 18.31 7.78 -11.72
C ASP A 125 17.61 6.90 -10.68
N LEU A 126 17.16 7.50 -9.58
CA LEU A 126 16.38 6.81 -8.54
C LEU A 126 15.08 6.25 -9.09
N ALA A 127 14.35 7.03 -9.89
CA ALA A 127 13.11 6.61 -10.51
C ALA A 127 13.31 5.44 -11.49
N HIS A 128 14.28 5.54 -12.39
CA HIS A 128 14.62 4.46 -13.30
C HIS A 128 15.10 3.21 -12.57
N TYR A 129 15.86 3.38 -11.50
CA TYR A 129 16.29 2.27 -10.65
C TYR A 129 15.09 1.60 -9.96
N ALA A 130 14.15 2.37 -9.43
CA ALA A 130 12.95 1.84 -8.77
C ALA A 130 12.08 1.04 -9.74
N GLU A 131 11.87 1.57 -10.95
CA GLU A 131 11.18 0.90 -12.05
C GLU A 131 11.89 -0.42 -12.43
N ALA A 132 13.21 -0.37 -12.64
CA ALA A 132 13.99 -1.53 -13.09
C ALA A 132 14.07 -2.66 -12.05
N LYS A 133 13.95 -2.36 -10.76
CA LYS A 133 13.96 -3.36 -9.69
C LYS A 133 12.64 -4.12 -9.55
N ASP A 134 11.56 -3.65 -10.20
CA ASP A 134 10.23 -4.25 -10.12
C ASP A 134 9.83 -4.55 -8.66
N VAL A 135 9.92 -3.51 -7.83
CA VAL A 135 9.69 -3.62 -6.39
C VAL A 135 8.26 -4.09 -6.15
N ALA A 136 8.09 -5.10 -5.29
CA ALA A 136 6.78 -5.68 -5.03
C ALA A 136 5.76 -4.62 -4.59
N GLN A 137 4.66 -4.53 -5.35
CA GLN A 137 3.54 -3.63 -5.10
C GLN A 137 2.31 -4.39 -4.57
N PRO A 138 1.38 -3.74 -3.85
CA PRO A 138 0.11 -4.35 -3.48
C PRO A 138 -0.76 -4.69 -4.69
N ALA A 139 -1.53 -5.77 -4.64
CA ALA A 139 -2.52 -6.10 -5.68
C ALA A 139 -3.57 -5.00 -5.92
N SER A 140 -3.81 -4.14 -4.93
CA SER A 140 -4.67 -2.95 -5.08
C SER A 140 -4.08 -1.90 -6.02
N TYR A 141 -2.75 -1.85 -6.17
CA TYR A 141 -2.06 -1.08 -7.20
C TYR A 141 -2.19 -1.75 -8.57
N GLU A 142 -1.92 -3.05 -8.68
CA GLU A 142 -2.00 -3.77 -9.96
C GLU A 142 -3.41 -3.74 -10.59
N SER A 143 -4.44 -3.83 -9.75
CA SER A 143 -5.83 -3.82 -10.21
C SER A 143 -6.43 -2.43 -10.36
N CYS A 144 -5.84 -1.40 -9.72
CA CYS A 144 -6.38 -0.03 -9.56
C CYS A 144 -7.83 0.05 -9.14
N ALA A 145 -8.37 -1.09 -8.72
CA ALA A 145 -9.68 -1.20 -8.18
C ALA A 145 -9.53 -0.67 -6.77
N ALA A 146 -10.16 0.49 -6.53
CA ALA A 146 -10.41 0.92 -5.17
C ALA A 146 -10.95 -0.30 -4.40
N PRO A 147 -10.31 -0.74 -3.30
CA PRO A 147 -10.79 -1.90 -2.59
C PRO A 147 -12.24 -1.63 -2.24
N ALA A 148 -13.15 -2.50 -2.73
CA ALA A 148 -14.54 -2.47 -2.31
C ALA A 148 -14.47 -2.49 -0.78
N THR A 149 -14.95 -1.41 -0.16
CA THR A 149 -14.90 -1.20 1.28
C THR A 149 -15.08 -2.53 1.97
N VAL A 150 -14.04 -3.01 2.67
CA VAL A 150 -14.21 -4.14 3.57
C VAL A 150 -15.26 -3.65 4.55
N ASP A 151 -16.50 -4.09 4.34
CA ASP A 151 -17.63 -3.78 5.18
C ASP A 151 -17.25 -4.40 6.52
N ARG A 152 -16.66 -3.57 7.40
CA ARG A 152 -16.30 -3.96 8.76
C ARG A 152 -17.63 -4.19 9.44
N ARG A 153 -18.17 -5.40 9.26
CA ARG A 153 -19.36 -5.88 9.96
C ARG A 153 -19.14 -5.54 11.44
N PRO A 154 -20.03 -4.76 12.06
CA PRO A 154 -19.90 -4.51 13.48
C PRO A 154 -19.94 -5.87 14.16
N ARG A 155 -18.86 -6.23 14.85
CA ARG A 155 -18.84 -7.39 15.73
C ARG A 155 -19.81 -7.03 16.85
N HIS A 156 -21.07 -7.40 16.67
CA HIS A 156 -22.12 -7.23 17.67
C HIS A 156 -21.72 -8.14 18.84
N GLY A 157 -20.98 -7.58 19.79
CA GLY A 157 -20.68 -8.23 21.05
C GLY A 157 -22.00 -8.47 21.74
N THR A 158 -22.40 -9.73 21.84
CA THR A 158 -23.56 -10.15 22.62
C THR A 158 -23.23 -9.93 24.10
N THR A 159 -23.41 -8.71 24.59
CA THR A 159 -23.43 -8.42 26.02
C THR A 159 -24.70 -9.03 26.59
N LYS A 160 -24.61 -10.26 27.09
CA LYS A 160 -25.64 -10.85 27.96
C LYS A 160 -25.70 -10.02 29.24
N SER A 161 -26.60 -9.05 29.30
CA SER A 161 -27.03 -8.42 30.55
C SER A 161 -27.80 -9.43 31.38
N THR A 162 -27.12 -10.09 32.31
CA THR A 162 -27.77 -10.85 33.39
C THR A 162 -28.31 -9.85 34.41
N THR A 163 -29.55 -9.42 34.24
CA THR A 163 -30.26 -8.60 35.24
C THR A 163 -30.73 -9.47 36.38
N THR A 164 -30.00 -9.43 37.49
CA THR A 164 -30.43 -9.91 38.81
C THR A 164 -31.65 -9.12 39.27
N ARG A 165 -32.84 -9.71 39.28
CA ARG A 165 -34.02 -9.11 39.94
C ARG A 165 -34.43 -9.93 41.16
N ARG A 166 -33.95 -9.44 42.31
CA ARG A 166 -34.37 -9.80 43.66
C ARG A 166 -35.67 -9.06 43.94
N THR A 167 -36.79 -9.75 44.20
CA THR A 167 -37.97 -9.13 44.82
C THR A 167 -38.65 -10.09 45.79
N HIS A 168 -38.76 -9.60 47.03
CA HIS A 168 -39.51 -10.14 48.15
C HIS A 168 -41.03 -10.09 47.93
N ARG A 169 -41.73 -11.00 48.66
CA ARG A 169 -43.05 -10.87 49.32
C ARG A 169 -44.32 -11.20 48.51
N ALA A 170 -45.04 -12.23 48.98
CA ALA A 170 -46.31 -12.09 49.71
C ALA A 170 -46.39 -13.22 50.75
#